data_AF-X6FML7-F1
#
_entry.id   AF-X6FML7-F1
#
_cell.length_a   1.000
_cell.length_b   1.000
_cell.length_c   1.000
_cell.angle_alpha   90.00
_cell.angle_beta   90.00
_cell.angle_gamma   90.00
#
_symmetry.space_group_name_H-M   'P 1'
#
loop_
_entity.id
_entity.type
_entity.pdbx_description
1 polymer ?
#
loop_
_entity_poly.entity_id
_entity_poly.type
_entity_poly.pdbx_seq_one_letter_code
_entity_poly.pdbx_strand_id
1 'polypeptide(L)' 'MTLNLSSQEMDLVDRLADEKGLSKTALVRQALRLYQSITDRIERGEKVFFEHPSTKEKAELMMLN' A
#
# COMPACT_ATOMS: atom_id res chain seq x y z
N MET A 1 2.42 21.09 3.63
CA MET A 1 2.10 20.08 4.66
C MET A 1 3.33 19.20 4.81
N THR A 2 3.78 18.95 6.03
CA THR A 2 4.95 18.12 6.32
C THR A 2 4.47 16.87 7.04
N LEU A 3 4.85 15.69 6.55
CA LEU A 3 4.61 14.42 7.21
C LEU A 3 5.88 14.03 7.97
N ASN A 4 5.78 13.85 9.27
CA ASN A 4 6.90 13.39 10.09
C ASN A 4 6.89 11.86 10.08
N LEU A 5 7.95 11.29 9.52
CA LEU A 5 8.19 9.85 9.49
C LEU A 5 9.35 9.55 10.44
N SER A 6 9.29 8.40 11.10
CA SER A 6 10.47 7.83 11.74
C SER A 6 11.54 7.51 10.70
N SER A 7 12.80 7.34 11.14
CA SER A 7 13.89 6.98 10.23
C SER A 7 13.58 5.69 9.45
N GLN A 8 12.99 4.69 10.13
CA GLN A 8 12.62 3.41 9.51
C GLN A 8 11.57 3.57 8.41
N GLU A 9 10.57 4.42 8.65
CA GLU A 9 9.53 4.69 7.64
C GLU A 9 10.08 5.50 6.46
N MET A 10 11.01 6.43 6.71
CA MET A 10 11.65 7.20 5.65
C MET A 10 12.56 6.30 4.79
N ASP A 11 13.34 5.41 5.39
CA ASP A 11 14.17 4.44 4.67
C ASP A 11 13.31 3.51 3.78
N LEU A 12 12.14 3.12 4.29
CA LEU A 12 11.15 2.35 3.52
C LEU A 12 10.64 3.15 2.31
N VAL A 13 10.30 4.42 2.51
CA VAL A 13 9.83 5.32 1.44
C VAL A 13 10.92 5.50 0.38
N ASP A 14 12.17 5.71 0.78
CA ASP A 14 13.29 5.89 -0.14
C ASP A 14 13.51 4.63 -0.98
N ARG A 15 13.61 3.46 -0.34
CA ARG A 15 13.79 2.18 -1.04
C ARG A 15 12.67 1.92 -2.06
N LEU A 16 11.41 2.09 -1.65
CA LEU A 16 10.27 1.84 -2.54
C LEU A 16 10.16 2.87 -3.68
N ALA A 17 10.57 4.11 -3.44
CA ALA A 17 10.59 5.15 -4.46
C ALA A 17 11.64 4.83 -5.52
N ASP A 18 12.84 4.41 -5.10
CA ASP A 18 13.94 4.00 -5.97
C ASP A 18 13.57 2.74 -6.79
N GLU A 19 13.04 1.69 -6.15
CA GLU A 19 12.59 0.46 -6.82
C GLU A 19 11.55 0.73 -7.92
N LYS A 20 10.71 1.74 -7.74
CA LYS A 20 9.63 2.09 -8.69
C LYS A 20 10.01 3.22 -9.66
N GLY A 21 11.18 3.83 -9.52
CA GLY A 21 11.58 4.99 -10.31
C GLY A 21 10.67 6.20 -10.10
N LEU A 22 10.15 6.39 -8.88
CA LEU A 22 9.23 7.46 -8.51
C LEU A 22 9.91 8.46 -7.57
N SER A 23 9.43 9.71 -7.54
CA SER A 23 9.75 10.58 -6.42
C SER A 23 9.02 10.10 -5.16
N LYS A 24 9.59 10.35 -3.97
CA LYS A 24 8.93 10.06 -2.68
C LYS A 24 7.51 10.61 -2.62
N THR A 25 7.31 11.85 -3.09
CA THR A 25 5.99 12.48 -3.13
C THR A 25 5.04 11.74 -4.06
N ALA A 26 5.50 11.26 -5.22
CA ALA A 26 4.67 10.46 -6.13
C ALA A 26 4.32 9.10 -5.51
N LEU A 27 5.27 8.44 -4.85
CA LEU A 27 5.04 7.19 -4.13
C LEU A 27 3.97 7.37 -3.04
N VAL A 28 4.09 8.38 -2.18
CA VAL A 28 3.12 8.64 -1.11
C VAL A 28 1.73 8.94 -1.67
N ARG A 29 1.62 9.73 -2.75
CA ARG A 29 0.33 9.97 -3.42
C ARG A 29 -0.27 8.68 -3.97
N GLN A 30 0.54 7.79 -4.54
CA GLN A 30 0.08 6.49 -5.03
C GLN A 30 -0.39 5.60 -3.88
N ALA A 31 0.34 5.57 -2.77
CA ALA A 31 -0.03 4.82 -1.58
C ALA A 31 -1.38 5.28 -1.00
N LEU A 32 -1.62 6.60 -0.94
CA LEU A 32 -2.90 7.16 -0.48
C LEU A 32 -4.07 6.75 -1.38
N ARG A 33 -3.88 6.75 -2.71
CA ARG A 33 -4.91 6.29 -3.66
C ARG A 33 -5.20 4.80 -3.52
N LEU A 34 -4.17 3.98 -3.30
CA LEU A 34 -4.33 2.55 -3.04
C LEU A 34 -5.10 2.32 -1.74
N TYR A 35 -4.73 3.03 -0.68
CA TYR A 35 -5.42 2.97 0.61
C TYR A 35 -6.90 3.30 0.45
N GLN A 36 -7.23 4.43 -0.19
CA GLN A 36 -8.62 4.80 -0.49
C GLN A 36 -9.36 3.70 -1.28
N SER A 37 -8.76 3.19 -2.36
CA SER A 37 -9.40 2.17 -3.19
C SER A 37 -9.65 0.85 -2.45
N ILE A 38 -8.81 0.48 -1.49
CA ILE A 38 -9.00 -0.73 -0.67
C ILE A 38 -10.10 -0.48 0.36
N THR A 39 -10.04 0.65 1.06
CA THR A 39 -11.04 1.05 2.06
C THR A 39 -12.45 1.10 1.46
N ASP A 40 -12.62 1.75 0.30
CA ASP A 40 -13.92 1.86 -0.38
C ASP A 40 -14.54 0.50 -0.70
N ARG A 41 -13.71 -0.53 -0.96
CA ARG A 41 -14.17 -1.90 -1.24
C ARG A 41 -14.58 -2.61 0.04
N ILE A 42 -13.76 -2.50 1.08
CA ILE A 42 -14.05 -3.08 2.40
C ILE A 42 -15.35 -2.49 2.97
N GLU A 43 -15.56 -1.17 2.87
CA GLU A 43 -16.77 -0.50 3.32
C GLU A 43 -18.03 -0.95 2.57
N ARG A 44 -17.89 -1.44 1.33
CA ARG A 44 -18.99 -2.06 0.55
C ARG A 44 -19.24 -3.52 0.92
N GLY A 45 -18.50 -4.07 1.89
CA GLY A 45 -18.56 -5.46 2.30
C GLY A 45 -17.78 -6.41 1.39
N GLU A 46 -16.94 -5.90 0.49
CA GLU A 46 -16.05 -6.73 -0.31
C GLU A 46 -14.83 -7.20 0.51
N LYS A 47 -14.27 -8.33 0.12
CA LYS A 47 -13.02 -8.85 0.68
C LYS A 47 -11.87 -8.67 -0.31
N VAL A 48 -10.70 -8.28 0.20
CA VAL A 48 -9.47 -8.18 -0.59
C VAL A 48 -8.60 -9.40 -0.32
N PHE A 49 -8.14 -10.06 -1.39
CA PHE A 49 -7.28 -11.23 -1.29
C PHE A 49 -6.05 -11.07 -2.18
N PHE A 50 -4.93 -11.62 -1.73
CA PHE A 50 -3.81 -11.93 -2.61
C PHE A 50 -3.97 -13.35 -3.13
N GLU A 51 -3.77 -13.53 -4.43
CA GLU A 51 -3.81 -14.83 -5.08
C GLU A 51 -2.41 -15.20 -5.58
N HIS A 52 -1.92 -16.38 -5.18
CA HIS A 52 -0.69 -16.90 -5.74
C HIS A 52 -0.92 -17.31 -7.20
N PRO A 53 -0.11 -16.82 -8.17
CA PRO A 53 -0.43 -16.94 -9.59
C PRO A 53 -0.51 -18.39 -10.08
N SER A 54 0.36 -19.27 -9.58
CA SER A 54 0.41 -20.69 -9.97
C SER A 54 -0.49 -21.61 -9.15
N THR A 55 -0.44 -21.55 -7.82
CA THR A 55 -1.19 -22.45 -6.93
C THR A 55 -2.64 -22.04 -6.74
N LYS A 56 -3.01 -20.80 -7.07
CA LYS A 56 -4.35 -20.20 -6.85
C LYS A 56 -4.76 -20.11 -5.38
N GLU A 57 -3.82 -20.30 -4.48
CA GLU A 57 -4.03 -20.09 -3.04
C GLU A 57 -4.37 -18.63 -2.78
N LYS A 58 -5.39 -18.40 -1.94
CA LYS A 58 -5.86 -17.06 -1.58
C LYS A 58 -5.59 -16.79 -0.11
N ALA A 59 -4.92 -15.66 0.15
CA ALA A 59 -4.74 -15.12 1.49
C ALA A 59 -5.54 -13.82 1.61
N GLU A 60 -6.39 -13.72 2.63
CA GLU A 60 -7.17 -12.50 2.90
C GLU A 60 -6.24 -11.40 3.40
N LEU A 61 -6.31 -10.22 2.77
CA LEU A 61 -5.60 -9.04 3.25
C LEU A 61 -6.41 -8.45 4.40
N MET A 62 -5.86 -8.52 5.62
CA MET A 62 -6.39 -7.80 6.77
C MET A 62 -5.73 -6.44 6.87
N MET A 63 -6.52 -5.37 6.89
CA MET A 63 -6.05 -4.05 7.26
C MET A 63 -6.07 -3.92 8.78
N LEU A 64 -4.94 -3.54 9.37
CA LEU A 64 -4.84 -3.23 10.79
C LEU A 64 -5.16 -1.74 10.97
N ASN A 65 -6.03 -1.45 11.92
CA ASN A 65 -6.44 -0.09 12.29
C ASN A 65 -5.51 0.49 13.35
#